data_AF-A0AA37SBA4-F1
#
_entry.id   AF-A0AA37SBA4-F1
#
_cell.length_a   1.000
_cell.length_b   1.000
_cell.length_c   1.000
_cell.angle_alpha   90.00
_cell.angle_beta   90.00
_cell.angle_gamma   90.00
#
_symmetry.space_group_name_H-M   'P 1'
#
loop_
_entity.id
_entity.type
_entity.pdbx_description
1 polymer ?
#
loop_
_entity_poly.entity_id
_entity_poly.type
_entity_poly.pdbx_seq_one_letter_code
_entity_poly.pdbx_strand_id
1 'polypeptide(L)'
;MPRIRDLKDQQLYRIDKTVDYGDLNHLLTKTADLAIIEEQWEYMMRVAISLKQKTAPAHVIVQRLTNSSPSDRLTKAFTNLGRIIKTEYILRYLTDKELRQTVQRQLNKGEYRHKLPRWIFFADQGEFTTGDYEEIMNKASSLSFVSNAILYWNTIKISDIVEQLRQQGEEIDDETLSHISLLPYKHVLPNGTYFIEDEEKG
;
A
#
# COMPACT_ATOMS: atom_id res chain seq x y z
N MET A 1 -1.22 1.47 6.83
CA MET A 1 -2.36 2.12 6.14
C MET A 1 -1.80 3.13 5.13
N PRO A 2 -2.34 3.20 3.91
CA PRO A 2 -1.82 4.07 2.84
C PRO A 2 -2.15 5.54 3.08
N ARG A 3 -1.39 6.46 2.46
CA ARG A 3 -1.78 7.88 2.37
C ARG A 3 -3.02 8.00 1.51
N ILE A 4 -3.98 8.75 2.02
CA ILE A 4 -5.20 9.04 1.29
C ILE A 4 -4.87 10.12 0.27
N ARG A 5 -4.93 9.75 -1.01
CA ARG A 5 -4.78 10.69 -2.14
C ARG A 5 -5.89 11.74 -2.06
N ASP A 6 -5.59 12.97 -2.45
CA ASP A 6 -6.59 14.04 -2.55
C ASP A 6 -7.34 14.27 -1.23
N LEU A 7 -6.59 14.44 -0.13
CA LEU A 7 -7.15 14.58 1.23
C LEU A 7 -8.21 15.68 1.33
N LYS A 8 -8.03 16.76 0.58
CA LYS A 8 -8.96 17.90 0.46
C LYS A 8 -10.33 17.51 -0.13
N ASP A 9 -10.38 16.45 -0.94
CA ASP A 9 -11.57 16.00 -1.65
C ASP A 9 -12.28 14.85 -0.89
N GLN A 10 -11.75 14.45 0.27
CA GLN A 10 -12.30 13.37 1.06
C GLN A 10 -13.51 13.83 1.87
N GLN A 11 -14.61 13.09 1.74
CA GLN A 11 -15.80 13.29 2.55
C GLN A 11 -15.60 12.72 3.96
N LEU A 12 -15.84 13.55 4.98
CA LEU A 12 -15.88 13.13 6.37
C LEU A 12 -17.31 13.02 6.87
N TYR A 13 -17.51 12.10 7.82
CA TYR A 13 -18.83 11.70 8.28
C TYR A 13 -19.00 11.96 9.78
N ARG A 14 -20.09 12.63 10.16
CA ARG A 14 -20.56 12.68 11.56
C ARG A 14 -21.44 11.48 11.89
N ILE A 15 -21.48 11.08 13.15
CA ILE A 15 -22.35 10.00 13.63
C ILE A 15 -23.74 10.55 13.94
N ASP A 16 -23.81 11.74 14.53
CA ASP A 16 -25.05 12.40 14.88
C ASP A 16 -25.16 13.74 14.15
N LYS A 17 -26.33 14.05 13.59
CA LYS A 17 -26.58 15.36 12.95
C LYS A 17 -26.91 16.46 13.95
N THR A 18 -27.37 16.07 15.14
CA THR A 18 -27.85 16.99 16.18
C THR A 18 -26.73 17.47 17.10
N VAL A 19 -25.59 16.76 17.12
CA VAL A 19 -24.41 17.15 17.88
C VAL A 19 -23.65 18.26 17.16
N ASP A 20 -23.29 19.29 17.91
CA ASP A 20 -22.38 20.35 17.47
C ASP A 20 -20.92 19.89 17.62
N TYR A 21 -20.22 19.76 16.49
CA TYR A 21 -18.80 19.39 16.45
C TYR A 21 -17.87 20.61 16.41
N GLY A 22 -18.38 21.81 16.71
CA GLY A 22 -17.63 23.06 16.72
C GLY A 22 -16.99 23.36 15.37
N ASP A 23 -15.69 23.65 15.39
CA ASP A 23 -14.92 23.95 14.18
C ASP A 23 -14.92 22.80 13.18
N LEU A 24 -15.19 21.55 13.55
CA LEU A 24 -15.20 20.42 12.62
C LEU A 24 -16.49 20.32 11.79
N ASN A 25 -17.53 21.11 12.09
CA ASN A 25 -18.82 21.04 11.40
C ASN A 25 -18.71 21.25 9.88
N HIS A 26 -17.80 22.12 9.43
CA HIS A 26 -17.59 22.38 8.01
C HIS A 26 -16.85 21.24 7.30
N LEU A 27 -16.10 20.42 8.03
CA LEU A 27 -15.40 19.24 7.50
C LEU A 27 -16.31 18.00 7.49
N LEU A 28 -17.14 17.82 8.52
CA LEU A 28 -18.04 16.67 8.70
C LEU A 28 -19.36 16.84 7.92
N THR A 29 -19.30 16.88 6.60
CA THR A 29 -20.45 17.25 5.74
C THR A 29 -21.50 16.15 5.55
N LYS A 30 -21.17 14.88 5.84
CA LYS A 30 -22.09 13.73 5.66
C LYS A 30 -22.35 13.01 6.97
N THR A 31 -23.32 12.10 6.99
CA THR A 31 -23.66 11.31 8.17
C THR A 31 -23.47 9.83 7.90
N ALA A 32 -22.82 9.12 8.83
CA ALA A 32 -22.77 7.67 8.84
C ALA A 32 -23.91 7.14 9.72
N ASP A 33 -24.62 6.14 9.23
CA ASP A 33 -25.73 5.52 9.95
C ASP A 33 -25.18 4.45 10.90
N LEU A 34 -25.29 4.71 12.21
CA LEU A 34 -24.87 3.77 13.24
C LEU A 34 -25.92 2.67 13.48
N ALA A 35 -27.20 2.98 13.29
CA ALA A 35 -28.29 2.04 13.55
C ALA A 35 -28.21 0.81 12.64
N ILE A 36 -27.85 1.00 11.36
CA ILE A 36 -27.66 -0.13 10.44
C ILE A 36 -26.42 -0.98 10.78
N ILE A 37 -25.41 -0.40 11.44
CA ILE A 37 -24.23 -1.14 11.90
C ILE A 37 -24.62 -2.01 13.11
N GLU A 38 -25.34 -1.43 14.07
CA GLU A 38 -25.84 -2.15 15.25
C GLU A 38 -26.77 -3.28 14.85
N GLU A 39 -27.71 -3.00 13.95
CA GLU A 39 -28.67 -3.98 13.45
C GLU A 39 -28.00 -5.16 12.73
N GLN A 40 -26.95 -4.91 11.94
CA GLN A 40 -26.27 -5.94 11.16
C GLN A 40 -25.01 -6.49 11.85
N TRP A 41 -24.75 -6.09 13.09
CA TRP A 41 -23.50 -6.38 13.81
C TRP A 41 -23.16 -7.86 13.86
N GLU A 42 -24.15 -8.71 14.15
CA GLU A 42 -23.94 -10.16 14.23
C GLU A 42 -23.52 -10.75 12.88
N TYR A 43 -24.14 -10.33 11.77
CA TYR A 43 -23.77 -10.77 10.44
C TYR A 43 -22.38 -10.28 10.02
N MET A 44 -22.04 -9.04 10.37
CA MET A 44 -20.69 -8.50 10.15
C MET A 44 -19.64 -9.33 10.91
N MET A 45 -19.93 -9.70 12.16
CA MET A 45 -19.08 -10.56 12.97
C MET A 45 -18.93 -11.95 12.36
N ARG A 46 -20.00 -12.55 11.83
CA ARG A 46 -19.93 -13.85 11.14
C ARG A 46 -18.98 -13.77 9.94
N VAL A 47 -19.07 -12.73 9.11
CA VAL A 47 -18.15 -12.50 7.99
C VAL A 47 -16.70 -12.37 8.47
N ALA A 48 -16.46 -11.59 9.53
CA ALA A 48 -15.13 -11.42 10.11
C ALA A 48 -14.55 -12.74 10.65
N ILE A 49 -15.38 -13.56 11.32
CA ILE A 49 -15.00 -14.89 11.82
C ILE A 49 -14.68 -15.83 10.65
N SER A 50 -15.49 -15.84 9.59
CA SER A 50 -15.23 -16.67 8.42
C SER A 50 -13.91 -16.32 7.73
N LEU A 51 -13.58 -15.02 7.64
CA LEU A 51 -12.28 -14.55 7.15
C LEU A 51 -11.13 -15.00 8.07
N LYS A 52 -11.29 -14.83 9.39
CA LYS A 52 -10.28 -15.21 10.39
C LYS A 52 -10.00 -16.71 10.40
N GLN A 53 -11.06 -17.53 10.29
CA GLN A 53 -10.99 -18.99 10.26
C GLN A 53 -10.66 -19.55 8.86
N LYS A 54 -10.53 -18.68 7.84
CA LYS A 54 -10.30 -19.06 6.44
C LYS A 54 -11.35 -20.05 5.89
N THR A 55 -12.56 -20.03 6.43
CA THR A 55 -13.66 -20.91 5.99
C THR A 55 -14.30 -20.43 4.69
N ALA A 56 -14.08 -19.17 4.31
CA ALA A 56 -14.42 -18.62 3.01
C ALA A 56 -13.23 -17.82 2.45
N PRO A 57 -12.91 -17.95 1.15
CA PRO A 57 -11.86 -17.14 0.54
C PRO A 57 -12.22 -15.65 0.55
N ALA A 58 -11.25 -14.80 0.90
CA ALA A 58 -11.46 -13.35 1.00
C ALA A 58 -11.98 -12.73 -0.32
N HIS A 59 -11.51 -13.22 -1.47
CA HIS A 59 -11.96 -12.74 -2.78
C HIS A 59 -13.45 -12.99 -3.01
N VAL A 60 -13.99 -14.13 -2.55
CA VAL A 60 -15.43 -14.46 -2.67
C VAL A 60 -16.28 -13.53 -1.83
N ILE A 61 -15.84 -13.22 -0.60
CA ILE A 61 -16.54 -12.30 0.29
C ILE A 61 -16.57 -10.89 -0.31
N VAL A 62 -15.43 -10.40 -0.82
CA VAL A 62 -15.35 -9.10 -1.49
C VAL A 62 -16.23 -9.07 -2.74
N GLN A 63 -16.19 -10.10 -3.56
CA GLN A 63 -17.03 -10.20 -4.76
C GLN A 63 -18.54 -10.18 -4.42
N ARG A 64 -18.96 -10.87 -3.35
CA ARG A 64 -20.35 -10.82 -2.88
C ARG A 64 -20.75 -9.45 -2.37
N LEU A 65 -19.90 -8.80 -1.58
CA LEU A 65 -20.18 -7.47 -1.02
C LEU A 65 -20.16 -6.35 -2.08
N THR A 66 -19.49 -6.56 -3.21
CA THR A 66 -19.41 -5.60 -4.33
C THR A 66 -20.50 -5.83 -5.36
N ASN A 67 -20.91 -7.08 -5.59
CA ASN A 67 -22.02 -7.44 -6.48
C ASN A 67 -23.40 -7.42 -5.81
N SER A 68 -23.46 -7.12 -4.52
CA SER A 68 -24.72 -7.04 -3.81
C SER A 68 -25.55 -5.84 -4.25
N SER A 69 -26.87 -6.01 -4.19
CA SER A 69 -27.82 -4.95 -4.51
C SER A 69 -27.56 -3.71 -3.65
N PRO A 70 -27.81 -2.49 -4.16
CA PRO A 70 -27.86 -1.27 -3.35
C PRO A 70 -28.83 -1.33 -2.17
N SER A 71 -29.73 -2.33 -2.12
CA SER A 71 -30.62 -2.61 -0.99
C SER A 71 -30.01 -3.51 0.10
N ASP A 72 -28.86 -4.14 -0.15
CA ASP A 72 -28.23 -5.08 0.79
C ASP A 72 -27.80 -4.35 2.08
N ARG A 73 -28.43 -4.74 3.19
CA ARG A 73 -28.22 -4.14 4.50
C ARG A 73 -26.82 -4.46 5.04
N LEU A 74 -26.29 -5.65 4.78
CA LEU A 74 -24.98 -6.06 5.27
C LEU A 74 -23.88 -5.25 4.58
N THR A 75 -23.96 -5.08 3.25
CA THR A 75 -23.03 -4.20 2.51
C THR A 75 -23.14 -2.75 2.96
N LYS A 76 -24.36 -2.25 3.23
CA LYS A 76 -24.55 -0.90 3.78
C LYS A 76 -23.93 -0.74 5.17
N ALA A 77 -24.04 -1.75 6.03
CA ALA A 77 -23.44 -1.73 7.35
C ALA A 77 -21.91 -1.66 7.29
N PHE A 78 -21.27 -2.53 6.48
CA PHE A 78 -19.82 -2.44 6.21
C PHE A 78 -19.41 -1.09 5.61
N THR A 79 -20.23 -0.53 4.73
CA THR A 79 -19.98 0.78 4.12
C THR A 79 -20.01 1.90 5.17
N ASN A 80 -21.01 1.93 6.05
CA ASN A 80 -21.10 2.92 7.12
C ASN A 80 -19.98 2.76 8.15
N LEU A 81 -19.63 1.54 8.54
CA LEU A 81 -18.48 1.29 9.41
C LEU A 81 -17.17 1.79 8.77
N GLY A 82 -16.97 1.49 7.47
CA GLY A 82 -15.82 1.98 6.71
C GLY A 82 -15.74 3.50 6.65
N ARG A 83 -16.88 4.19 6.53
CA ARG A 83 -16.95 5.67 6.57
C ARG A 83 -16.52 6.24 7.92
N ILE A 84 -16.91 5.61 9.03
CA ILE A 84 -16.52 6.02 10.38
C ILE A 84 -15.02 5.82 10.58
N ILE A 85 -14.51 4.62 10.32
CA ILE A 85 -13.07 4.29 10.46
C ILE A 85 -12.22 5.20 9.58
N LYS A 86 -12.66 5.46 8.34
CA LYS A 86 -11.97 6.38 7.43
C LYS A 86 -11.95 7.81 7.97
N THR A 87 -13.06 8.29 8.51
CA THR A 87 -13.15 9.64 9.08
C THR A 87 -12.23 9.77 10.29
N GLU A 88 -12.27 8.82 11.22
CA GLU A 88 -11.39 8.77 12.39
C GLU A 88 -9.91 8.78 11.95
N TYR A 89 -9.55 7.93 10.99
CA TYR A 89 -8.19 7.85 10.48
C TYR A 89 -7.73 9.17 9.84
N ILE A 90 -8.57 9.84 9.05
CA ILE A 90 -8.23 11.13 8.44
C ILE A 90 -8.00 12.19 9.52
N LEU A 91 -8.88 12.27 10.52
CA LEU A 91 -8.75 13.23 11.62
C LEU A 91 -7.47 12.96 12.43
N ARG A 92 -7.16 11.70 12.71
CA ARG A 92 -5.90 11.29 13.36
C ARG A 92 -4.70 11.63 12.49
N TYR A 93 -4.74 11.35 11.20
CA TYR A 93 -3.66 11.70 10.28
C TYR A 93 -3.42 13.22 10.22
N LEU A 94 -4.46 14.05 10.34
CA LEU A 94 -4.33 15.51 10.36
C LEU A 94 -3.77 16.06 11.68
N THR A 95 -3.96 15.35 12.80
CA THR A 95 -3.57 15.83 14.13
C THR A 95 -2.26 15.21 14.63
N ASP A 96 -1.97 13.97 14.25
CA ASP A 96 -0.83 13.19 14.73
C ASP A 96 0.36 13.25 13.76
N LYS A 97 1.47 13.85 14.21
CA LYS A 97 2.71 13.97 13.44
C LYS A 97 3.42 12.62 13.26
N GLU A 98 3.44 11.77 14.27
CA GLU A 98 4.13 10.48 14.24
C GLU A 98 3.45 9.52 13.26
N LEU A 99 2.12 9.52 13.27
CA LEU A 99 1.33 8.78 12.28
C LEU A 99 1.62 9.27 10.86
N ARG A 100 1.67 10.59 10.62
CA ARG A 100 2.03 11.14 9.31
C ARG A 100 3.41 10.71 8.84
N GLN A 101 4.41 10.80 9.72
CA GLN A 101 5.79 10.40 9.40
C GLN A 101 5.87 8.91 9.08
N THR A 102 5.21 8.07 9.87
CA THR A 102 5.15 6.62 9.65
C THR A 102 4.52 6.29 8.29
N VAL A 103 3.37 6.90 7.97
CA VAL A 103 2.70 6.72 6.67
C VAL A 103 3.57 7.20 5.52
N GLN A 104 4.23 8.36 5.66
CA GLN A 104 5.11 8.91 4.62
C GLN A 104 6.35 8.02 4.40
N ARG A 105 6.95 7.46 5.46
CA ARG A 105 8.06 6.49 5.34
C ARG A 105 7.62 5.23 4.58
N GLN A 106 6.44 4.70 4.90
CA GLN A 106 5.89 3.52 4.21
C GLN A 106 5.57 3.82 2.73
N LEU A 107 5.03 5.00 2.44
CA LEU A 107 4.83 5.44 1.06
C LEU A 107 6.12 5.60 0.30
N ASN A 108 7.12 6.27 0.89
CA ASN A 108 8.40 6.44 0.22
C ASN A 108 8.93 5.06 -0.19
N LYS A 109 8.90 4.06 0.72
CA LYS A 109 9.24 2.66 0.41
C LYS A 109 8.40 2.08 -0.74
N GLY A 110 7.08 2.33 -0.78
CA GLY A 110 6.18 1.89 -1.85
C GLY A 110 6.40 2.60 -3.20
N GLU A 111 6.61 3.90 -3.21
CA GLU A 111 6.90 4.69 -4.40
C GLU A 111 8.25 4.30 -5.01
N TYR A 112 9.28 4.03 -4.18
CA TYR A 112 10.53 3.45 -4.66
C TYR A 112 10.31 2.07 -5.28
N ARG A 113 9.46 1.23 -4.67
CA ARG A 113 9.01 -0.05 -5.26
C ARG A 113 8.20 0.10 -6.54
N HIS A 114 7.64 1.26 -6.88
CA HIS A 114 6.94 1.48 -8.16
C HIS A 114 7.78 2.20 -9.21
N LYS A 115 8.83 2.91 -8.80
CA LYS A 115 9.80 3.57 -9.70
C LYS A 115 10.77 2.56 -10.31
N LEU A 116 11.27 1.61 -9.52
CA LEU A 116 12.17 0.56 -10.01
C LEU A 116 11.51 -0.33 -11.08
N PRO A 117 10.29 -0.89 -10.88
CA PRO A 117 9.59 -1.63 -11.91
C PRO A 117 9.32 -0.81 -13.18
N ARG A 118 8.99 0.48 -13.06
CA ARG A 118 8.83 1.37 -14.23
C ARG A 118 10.14 1.60 -14.98
N TRP A 119 11.27 1.61 -14.27
CA TRP A 119 12.61 1.72 -14.87
C TRP A 119 13.02 0.41 -15.59
N ILE A 120 12.65 -0.75 -15.02
CA ILE A 120 12.92 -2.07 -15.60
C ILE A 120 11.99 -2.37 -16.79
N PHE A 121 10.70 -2.01 -16.68
CA PHE A 121 9.66 -2.28 -17.68
C PHE A 121 9.74 -1.24 -18.80
N PHE A 122 10.79 -1.33 -19.62
CA PHE A 122 11.10 -0.39 -20.69
C PHE A 122 10.51 -0.78 -22.06
N ALA A 123 10.07 -2.02 -22.26
CA ALA A 123 9.42 -2.43 -23.50
C ALA A 123 7.92 -2.06 -23.52
N ASP A 124 7.47 -1.35 -24.56
CA ASP A 124 6.09 -0.98 -24.94
C ASP A 124 5.39 0.21 -24.26
N GLN A 125 6.10 1.24 -23.79
CA GLN A 125 5.49 2.52 -23.34
C GLN A 125 4.28 2.39 -22.37
N GLY A 126 4.13 1.26 -21.67
CA GLY A 126 3.01 1.03 -20.76
C GLY A 126 1.62 0.89 -21.40
N GLU A 127 1.50 0.61 -22.72
CA GLU A 127 0.21 0.28 -23.32
C GLU A 127 -0.05 -1.23 -23.36
N PHE A 128 -1.15 -1.64 -22.72
CA PHE A 128 -1.61 -3.02 -22.64
C PHE A 128 -2.27 -3.45 -23.95
N THR A 129 -1.48 -3.77 -24.96
CA THR A 129 -1.97 -4.48 -26.14
C THR A 129 -2.07 -5.97 -25.82
N THR A 130 -3.28 -6.41 -25.46
CA THR A 130 -3.79 -7.80 -25.32
C THR A 130 -4.17 -8.17 -23.88
N GLY A 131 -5.46 -8.46 -23.68
CA GLY A 131 -6.13 -8.71 -22.40
C GLY A 131 -6.11 -10.16 -21.92
N ASP A 132 -4.99 -10.87 -22.04
CA ASP A 132 -4.85 -12.21 -21.46
C ASP A 132 -4.33 -12.11 -20.01
N TYR A 133 -5.08 -12.68 -19.07
CA TYR A 133 -4.78 -12.66 -17.64
C TYR A 133 -3.48 -13.40 -17.32
N GLU A 134 -3.16 -14.48 -18.04
CA GLU A 134 -1.92 -15.23 -17.82
C GLU A 134 -0.67 -14.43 -18.21
N GLU A 135 -0.72 -13.68 -19.31
CA GLU A 135 0.39 -12.80 -19.71
C GLU A 135 0.63 -11.69 -18.69
N ILE A 136 -0.44 -11.06 -18.19
CA ILE A 136 -0.34 -10.02 -17.16
C ILE A 136 0.29 -10.60 -15.90
N MET A 137 -0.13 -11.79 -15.48
CA MET A 137 0.40 -12.45 -14.28
C MET A 137 1.87 -12.86 -14.44
N ASN A 138 2.27 -13.39 -15.60
CA ASN A 138 3.65 -13.76 -15.88
C ASN A 138 4.57 -12.53 -15.91
N LYS A 139 4.14 -11.44 -16.55
CA LYS A 139 4.89 -10.18 -16.59
C LYS A 139 5.01 -9.57 -15.18
N ALA A 140 3.93 -9.55 -14.40
CA ALA A 140 3.95 -9.07 -13.01
C ALA A 140 4.87 -9.92 -12.10
N SER A 141 4.85 -11.24 -12.28
CA SER A 141 5.70 -12.17 -11.52
C SER A 141 7.18 -11.99 -11.85
N SER A 142 7.51 -11.86 -13.15
CA SER A 142 8.88 -11.61 -13.62
C SER A 142 9.40 -10.26 -13.12
N LEU A 143 8.57 -9.22 -13.17
CA LEU A 143 8.92 -7.89 -12.69
C LEU A 143 9.14 -7.87 -11.17
N SER A 144 8.32 -8.61 -10.42
CA SER A 144 8.49 -8.82 -8.98
C SER A 144 9.81 -9.54 -8.68
N PHE A 145 10.14 -10.59 -9.43
CA PHE A 145 11.37 -11.34 -9.28
C PHE A 145 12.61 -10.46 -9.49
N VAL A 146 12.70 -9.75 -10.62
CA VAL A 146 13.83 -8.87 -10.92
C VAL A 146 13.95 -7.73 -9.90
N SER A 147 12.83 -7.14 -9.48
CA SER A 147 12.82 -6.09 -8.46
C SER A 147 13.34 -6.60 -7.11
N ASN A 148 12.99 -7.82 -6.72
CA ASN A 148 13.48 -8.45 -5.49
C ASN A 148 14.98 -8.81 -5.60
N ALA A 149 15.46 -9.25 -6.76
CA ALA A 149 16.88 -9.51 -6.99
C ALA A 149 17.73 -8.23 -6.86
N ILE A 150 17.25 -7.12 -7.44
CA ILE A 150 17.91 -5.80 -7.31
C ILE A 150 17.89 -5.31 -5.85
N LEU A 151 16.77 -5.46 -5.16
CA LEU A 151 16.67 -5.14 -3.72
C LEU A 151 17.70 -5.93 -2.92
N TYR A 152 17.82 -7.23 -3.17
CA TYR A 152 18.78 -8.10 -2.49
C TYR A 152 20.22 -7.65 -2.75
N TRP A 153 20.57 -7.41 -4.01
CA TRP A 153 21.91 -6.91 -4.38
C TRP A 153 22.22 -5.55 -3.73
N ASN A 154 21.27 -4.61 -3.75
CA ASN A 154 21.41 -3.31 -3.10
C ASN A 154 21.60 -3.46 -1.59
N THR A 155 20.90 -4.41 -0.96
CA THR A 155 21.01 -4.65 0.48
C THR A 155 22.42 -5.10 0.85
N ILE A 156 22.98 -6.06 0.12
CA ILE A 156 24.36 -6.52 0.31
C ILE A 156 25.33 -5.36 0.09
N LYS A 157 25.21 -4.62 -1.02
CA LYS A 157 26.15 -3.54 -1.33
C LYS A 157 26.08 -2.36 -0.38
N ILE A 158 24.90 -1.98 0.08
CA ILE A 158 24.77 -0.96 1.11
C ILE A 158 25.38 -1.47 2.43
N SER A 159 25.20 -2.75 2.78
CA SER A 159 25.84 -3.34 3.95
C SER A 159 27.38 -3.29 3.86
N ASP A 160 27.95 -3.73 2.72
CA ASP A 160 29.39 -3.70 2.46
C ASP A 160 29.96 -2.26 2.60
N ILE A 161 29.27 -1.28 2.00
CA ILE A 161 29.67 0.14 2.04
C ILE A 161 29.61 0.70 3.46
N VAL A 162 28.55 0.41 4.20
CA VAL A 162 28.38 0.88 5.59
C VAL A 162 29.45 0.29 6.50
N GLU A 163 29.77 -0.99 6.33
CA GLU A 163 30.83 -1.65 7.08
C GLU A 163 32.21 -1.02 6.79
N GLN A 164 32.51 -0.76 5.52
CA GLN A 164 33.75 -0.06 5.13
C GLN A 164 33.85 1.35 5.71
N LEU A 165 32.76 2.13 5.67
CA LEU A 165 32.74 3.48 6.23
C LEU A 165 32.95 3.47 7.75
N ARG A 166 32.30 2.53 8.46
CA ARG A 166 32.52 2.34 9.91
C ARG A 166 33.98 1.98 10.22
N GLN A 167 34.60 1.13 9.41
CA GLN A 167 36.03 0.79 9.55
C GLN A 167 36.96 1.99 9.29
N GLN A 168 36.55 2.95 8.45
CA GLN A 168 37.28 4.19 8.18
C GLN A 168 37.09 5.26 9.27
N GLY A 169 36.28 4.98 10.30
CA GLY A 169 36.03 5.89 11.42
C GLY A 169 34.82 6.79 11.24
N GLU A 170 34.00 6.58 10.21
CA GLU A 170 32.74 7.30 10.04
C GLU A 170 31.66 6.75 11.00
N GLU A 171 31.07 7.62 11.80
CA GLU A 171 29.94 7.26 12.66
C GLU A 171 28.65 7.23 11.85
N ILE A 172 28.19 6.01 11.53
CA ILE A 172 26.89 5.77 10.90
C ILE A 172 25.98 5.09 11.91
N ASP A 173 25.06 5.88 12.48
CA ASP A 173 24.05 5.40 13.42
C ASP A 173 22.98 4.52 12.75
N ASP A 174 22.50 3.51 13.48
CA ASP A 174 21.51 2.55 13.01
C ASP A 174 20.13 3.20 12.76
N GLU A 175 19.79 4.27 13.49
CA GLU A 175 18.55 5.03 13.23
C GLU A 175 18.62 5.69 11.85
N THR A 176 19.78 6.24 11.48
CA THR A 176 20.02 6.83 10.15
C THR A 176 19.93 5.78 9.05
N LEU A 177 20.52 4.59 9.26
CA LEU A 177 20.41 3.47 8.32
C LEU A 177 18.97 3.03 8.08
N SER A 178 18.12 3.08 9.11
CA SER A 178 16.69 2.73 9.02
C SER A 178 15.91 3.62 8.04
N HIS A 179 16.46 4.79 7.70
CA HIS A 179 15.88 5.76 6.79
C HIS A 179 16.38 5.64 5.34
N ILE A 180 17.43 4.86 5.09
CA ILE A 180 17.96 4.64 3.74
C ILE A 180 17.02 3.71 2.96
N SER A 181 16.66 4.11 1.74
CA SER A 181 15.95 3.25 0.81
C SER A 181 16.93 2.23 0.23
N LEU A 182 16.61 0.94 0.30
CA LEU A 182 17.36 -0.15 -0.34
C LEU A 182 17.03 -0.32 -1.84
N LEU A 183 16.33 0.65 -2.43
CA LEU A 183 15.91 0.63 -3.83
C LEU A 183 16.45 1.81 -4.66
N PRO A 184 17.72 2.25 -4.51
CA PRO A 184 18.33 3.02 -5.59
C PRO A 184 18.34 2.15 -6.86
N TYR A 185 18.12 2.78 -8.01
CA TYR A 185 17.99 2.09 -9.29
C TYR A 185 18.75 2.75 -10.43
N LYS A 186 19.33 3.93 -10.20
CA LYS A 186 20.10 4.66 -11.22
C LYS A 186 21.37 3.91 -11.68
N HIS A 187 21.92 3.05 -10.83
CA HIS A 187 23.06 2.20 -11.13
C HIS A 187 22.68 0.91 -11.86
N VAL A 188 21.40 0.58 -11.93
CA VAL A 188 20.91 -0.57 -12.70
C VAL A 188 20.74 -0.12 -14.14
N LEU A 189 21.42 -0.82 -15.06
CA LEU A 189 21.34 -0.60 -16.49
C LEU A 189 20.39 -1.64 -17.13
N PRO A 190 19.07 -1.41 -17.19
CA PRO A 190 18.18 -2.32 -17.89
C PRO A 190 18.53 -2.45 -19.37
N ASN A 191 19.13 -1.41 -19.94
CA ASN A 191 19.67 -1.39 -21.30
C ASN A 191 21.20 -1.32 -21.23
N GLY A 192 21.86 -2.39 -21.64
CA GLY A 192 23.31 -2.46 -21.70
C GLY A 192 23.76 -3.65 -22.52
N THR A 193 24.92 -3.53 -23.16
CA THR A 193 25.62 -4.67 -23.76
C THR A 193 26.40 -5.33 -22.64
N TYR A 194 26.00 -6.55 -22.28
CA TYR A 194 26.69 -7.35 -21.28
C TYR A 194 27.64 -8.28 -22.00
N PHE A 195 28.94 -8.12 -21.75
CA PHE A 195 29.93 -9.10 -22.14
C PHE A 195 30.01 -10.12 -21.02
N ILE A 196 29.51 -11.33 -21.30
CA ILE A 196 29.74 -12.47 -20.44
C ILE A 196 31.05 -13.06 -20.94
N GLU A 197 32.09 -13.00 -20.13
CA GLU A 197 33.28 -13.83 -20.37
C GLU A 197 32.82 -15.28 -20.16
N ASP A 198 32.71 -16.03 -21.26
CA ASP A 198 32.57 -17.48 -21.16
C ASP A 198 33.84 -17.99 -20.49
N GLU A 199 33.71 -18.53 -19.27
CA GLU A 199 34.79 -19.32 -18.68
C GLU A 199 35.02 -20.52 -19.60
N GLU A 200 36.03 -20.41 -20.46
CA GLU A 200 36.58 -21.54 -21.20
C GLU A 200 36.94 -22.62 -20.17
N LYS A 201 36.21 -23.74 -20.22
CA LYS A 201 36.55 -24.96 -19.51
C LYS A 201 37.88 -25.48 -20.05
N GLY A 202 38.97 -25.13 -19.39
CA GLY A 202 40.26 -25.82 -19.46
C GLY A 202 40.24 -27.13 -18.69
#